data_AF-A0A2J6HEP7-F1
#
_entry.id   AF-A0A2J6HEP7-F1
#
_cell.length_a   1.000
_cell.length_b   1.000
_cell.length_c   1.000
_cell.angle_alpha   90.00
_cell.angle_beta   90.00
_cell.angle_gamma   90.00
#
_symmetry.space_group_name_H-M   'P 1'
#
loop_
_entity.id
_entity.type
_entity.pdbx_description
1 polymer ?
#
loop_
_entity_poly.entity_id
_entity_poly.type
_entity_poly.pdbx_seq_one_letter_code
_entity_poly.pdbx_strand_id
1 'polypeptide(L)'
;MLSKEEILQIILGIIEKQEGAGTHSGGSGHLSGLGIKIDKLNIKNDEGNIFAEVEYRVIIESEFTYYPDNPPKEYRYQKSFLLSETGKLLSETDKQYLGGNADNEFNLL
;
A
#
# COMPACT_ATOMS: atom_id res chain seq x y z
N MET A 1 -15.76 4.17 -19.60
CA MET A 1 -14.47 4.68 -19.13
C MET A 1 -14.53 4.76 -17.62
N LEU A 2 -13.58 4.17 -16.91
CA LEU A 2 -13.59 4.14 -15.45
C LEU A 2 -13.30 5.53 -14.87
N SER A 3 -13.98 5.85 -13.78
CA SER A 3 -13.72 7.00 -12.93
C SER A 3 -12.42 6.83 -12.14
N LYS A 4 -11.90 7.95 -11.62
CA LYS A 4 -10.73 7.95 -10.74
C LYS A 4 -10.97 7.11 -9.48
N GLU A 5 -12.17 7.20 -8.92
CA GLU A 5 -12.58 6.48 -7.73
C GLU A 5 -12.63 4.96 -7.99
N GLU A 6 -13.15 4.53 -9.14
CA GLU A 6 -13.15 3.11 -9.52
C GLU A 6 -11.71 2.57 -9.70
N ILE A 7 -10.84 3.33 -10.36
CA ILE A 7 -9.42 2.97 -10.54
C ILE A 7 -8.72 2.86 -9.19
N LEU A 8 -8.97 3.81 -8.28
CA LEU A 8 -8.44 3.78 -6.91
C LEU A 8 -8.87 2.50 -6.18
N GLN A 9 -10.14 2.13 -6.23
CA GLN A 9 -10.65 0.92 -5.55
C GLN A 9 -10.04 -0.36 -6.12
N ILE A 10 -9.86 -0.43 -7.45
CA ILE A 10 -9.19 -1.57 -8.10
C ILE A 10 -7.74 -1.69 -7.62
N ILE A 11 -6.99 -0.58 -7.67
CA ILE A 11 -5.57 -0.56 -7.26
C ILE A 11 -5.43 -0.87 -5.77
N LEU A 12 -6.28 -0.28 -4.93
CA LEU A 12 -6.30 -0.56 -3.49
C LEU A 12 -6.53 -2.05 -3.22
N GLY A 13 -7.54 -2.66 -3.83
CA GLY A 13 -7.82 -4.08 -3.64
C GLY A 13 -6.68 -5.00 -4.13
N ILE A 14 -5.96 -4.61 -5.19
CA ILE A 14 -4.76 -5.34 -5.63
C ILE A 14 -3.66 -5.24 -4.57
N ILE A 15 -3.37 -4.02 -4.08
CA ILE A 15 -2.32 -3.78 -3.08
C ILE A 15 -2.66 -4.48 -1.76
N GLU A 16 -3.89 -4.36 -1.26
CA GLU A 16 -4.33 -5.03 -0.03
C GLU A 16 -4.14 -6.54 -0.11
N LYS A 17 -4.48 -7.15 -1.25
CA LYS A 17 -4.27 -8.58 -1.46
C LYS A 17 -2.79 -8.96 -1.50
N GLN A 18 -1.94 -8.14 -2.13
CA GLN A 18 -0.51 -8.41 -2.28
C GLN A 18 0.27 -8.22 -0.98
N GLU A 19 -0.06 -7.18 -0.22
CA GLU A 19 0.58 -6.87 1.07
C GLU A 19 0.00 -7.73 2.21
N GLY A 20 -1.09 -8.46 1.96
CA GLY A 20 -1.79 -9.22 2.99
C GLY A 20 -2.40 -8.29 4.03
N ALA A 21 -3.17 -7.29 3.61
CA ALA A 21 -3.88 -6.42 4.54
C ALA A 21 -4.93 -7.18 5.34
N GLY A 22 -5.07 -6.82 6.62
CA GLY A 22 -5.99 -7.47 7.56
C GLY A 22 -5.32 -7.84 8.89
N THR A 23 -6.10 -8.46 9.77
CA THR A 23 -5.66 -8.88 11.10
C THR A 23 -4.88 -10.19 11.01
N HIS A 24 -3.65 -10.17 11.51
CA HIS A 24 -2.76 -11.32 11.61
C HIS A 24 -2.45 -11.60 13.08
N SER A 25 -2.61 -12.86 13.48
CA SER A 25 -2.06 -13.36 14.73
C SER A 25 -0.58 -13.66 14.52
N GLY A 26 0.31 -12.92 15.17
CA GLY A 26 1.75 -13.19 15.16
C GLY A 26 2.07 -14.55 15.76
N GLY A 27 3.26 -15.10 15.45
CA GLY A 27 3.68 -16.46 15.86
C GLY A 27 3.70 -16.73 17.37
N SER A 28 3.55 -15.71 18.21
CA SER A 28 3.45 -15.79 19.68
C SER A 28 2.04 -15.57 20.23
N GLY A 29 1.02 -15.39 19.38
CA GLY A 29 -0.37 -15.13 19.80
C GLY A 29 -0.77 -13.65 19.88
N HIS A 30 0.11 -12.73 19.44
CA HIS A 30 -0.13 -11.29 19.45
C HIS A 30 -0.96 -10.82 18.25
N LEU A 31 -1.84 -9.84 18.43
CA LEU A 31 -2.62 -9.26 17.33
C LEU A 31 -1.83 -8.16 16.63
N SER A 32 -1.71 -8.27 15.31
CA SER A 32 -1.18 -7.22 14.44
C SER A 32 -2.14 -6.96 13.28
N GLY A 33 -2.43 -5.69 13.01
CA GLY A 33 -3.20 -5.23 11.86
C GLY A 33 -2.26 -4.66 10.81
N LEU A 34 -2.42 -5.10 9.56
CA LEU A 34 -1.78 -4.49 8.41
C LEU A 34 -2.83 -3.65 7.66
N GLY A 35 -2.64 -2.35 7.63
CA GLY A 35 -3.47 -1.39 6.92
C GLY A 35 -2.75 -0.81 5.70
N ILE A 36 -3.51 -0.43 4.68
CA ILE A 36 -3.01 0.24 3.48
C ILE A 36 -3.62 1.63 3.37
N LYS A 37 -2.79 2.63 3.06
CA LYS A 37 -3.23 3.99 2.78
C LYS A 37 -2.64 4.51 1.48
N ILE A 38 -3.49 4.91 0.54
CA ILE A 38 -3.04 5.57 -0.69
C ILE A 38 -2.75 7.05 -0.39
N ASP A 39 -1.53 7.48 -0.68
CA ASP A 39 -1.09 8.86 -0.48
C ASP A 39 -1.20 9.69 -1.76
N LYS A 40 -0.84 9.10 -2.90
CA LYS A 40 -0.95 9.74 -4.22
C LYS A 40 -1.38 8.74 -5.27
N LEU A 41 -2.17 9.22 -6.24
CA LEU A 41 -2.59 8.48 -7.41
C LEU A 41 -2.56 9.40 -8.64
N ASN A 42 -1.65 9.10 -9.56
CA ASN A 42 -1.50 9.77 -10.85
C ASN A 42 -2.02 8.84 -11.95
N ILE A 43 -2.97 9.32 -12.77
CA ILE A 43 -3.60 8.53 -13.82
C ILE A 43 -3.34 9.18 -15.17
N LYS A 44 -2.94 8.38 -16.15
CA LYS A 44 -2.83 8.76 -17.56
C LYS A 44 -3.58 7.75 -18.42
N ASN A 45 -4.35 8.23 -19.38
CA ASN A 45 -5.02 7.38 -20.36
C ASN A 45 -4.20 7.40 -21.64
N ASP A 46 -3.94 6.23 -22.22
CA ASP A 46 -3.19 6.07 -23.46
C ASP A 46 -3.78 4.93 -24.28
N GLU A 47 -4.30 5.27 -25.47
CA GLU A 47 -4.81 4.31 -26.47
C GLU A 47 -5.68 3.16 -25.93
N GLY A 48 -6.63 3.46 -25.02
CA GLY A 48 -7.53 2.44 -24.44
C GLY A 48 -6.99 1.71 -23.21
N ASN A 49 -5.80 2.11 -22.73
CA ASN A 49 -5.22 1.66 -21.48
C ASN A 49 -5.17 2.80 -20.46
N ILE A 50 -5.11 2.40 -19.19
CA ILE A 50 -5.03 3.28 -18.04
C ILE A 50 -3.70 2.99 -17.36
N PHE A 51 -2.78 3.95 -17.42
CA PHE A 51 -1.55 3.92 -16.63
C PHE A 51 -1.79 4.64 -15.30
N ALA A 52 -1.53 3.95 -14.20
CA ALA A 52 -1.69 4.49 -12.86
C ALA A 52 -0.41 4.32 -12.04
N GLU A 53 0.15 5.44 -11.59
CA GLU A 53 1.26 5.45 -10.64
C GLU A 53 0.71 5.80 -9.26
N VAL A 54 1.04 5.00 -8.27
CA VAL A 54 0.53 5.12 -6.91
C VAL A 54 1.67 5.17 -5.90
N GLU A 55 1.59 6.10 -4.97
CA GLU A 55 2.35 6.10 -3.73
C GLU A 55 1.42 5.67 -2.59
N TYR A 56 1.83 4.70 -1.79
CA TYR A 56 1.03 4.18 -0.69
C TYR A 56 1.88 3.86 0.54
N ARG A 57 1.21 3.76 1.68
CA ARG A 57 1.77 3.32 2.96
C ARG A 57 1.21 1.99 3.38
N VAL A 58 2.10 1.12 3.83
CA VAL A 58 1.78 -0.05 4.67
C VAL A 58 1.94 0.38 6.12
N ILE A 59 0.85 0.28 6.88
CA ILE A 59 0.79 0.65 8.30
C ILE A 59 0.65 -0.63 9.10
N ILE A 60 1.58 -0.88 10.00
CA ILE A 60 1.55 -2.04 10.90
C ILE A 60 1.26 -1.53 12.30
N GLU A 61 0.10 -1.94 12.80
CA GLU A 61 -0.32 -1.72 14.18
C GLU A 61 -0.28 -3.06 14.90
N SER A 62 0.32 -3.10 16.09
CA SER A 62 0.19 -4.22 17.03
C SER A 62 -0.52 -3.77 18.30
N GLU A 63 -0.79 -4.71 19.20
CA GLU A 63 -1.29 -4.41 20.55
C GLU A 63 -0.36 -3.48 21.36
N PHE A 64 0.91 -3.34 20.96
CA PHE A 64 1.89 -2.44 21.58
C PHE A 64 1.92 -1.05 20.95
N THR A 65 1.02 -0.76 20.00
CA THR A 65 0.93 0.56 19.36
C THR A 65 0.24 1.53 20.30
N TYR A 66 0.98 2.51 20.81
CA TYR A 66 0.48 3.52 21.73
C TYR A 66 0.96 4.88 21.28
N TYR A 67 0.05 5.82 21.05
CA TYR A 67 0.43 7.18 20.70
C TYR A 67 0.64 8.04 21.96
N PRO A 68 1.69 8.89 22.02
CA PRO A 68 2.73 9.12 21.02
C PRO A 68 3.98 8.22 21.18
N ASP A 69 4.05 7.41 22.24
CA ASP A 69 5.30 6.77 22.70
C ASP A 69 5.80 5.64 21.77
N ASN A 70 4.89 4.90 21.13
CA ASN A 70 5.17 3.83 20.18
C ASN A 70 4.16 3.86 19.02
N PRO A 71 4.28 4.81 18.07
CA PRO A 71 3.35 4.94 16.96
C PRO A 71 3.46 3.74 15.99
N PRO A 72 2.47 3.54 15.09
CA PRO A 72 2.52 2.48 14.11
C PRO A 72 3.76 2.57 13.24
N LYS A 73 4.20 1.40 12.77
CA LYS A 73 5.25 1.31 11.76
C LYS A 73 4.65 1.59 10.40
N GLU A 74 5.20 2.56 9.69
CA GLU A 74 4.78 2.98 8.36
C GLU A 74 5.93 2.76 7.37
N TYR A 75 5.63 2.05 6.29
CA TYR A 75 6.53 1.86 5.16
C TYR A 75 5.90 2.47 3.90
N ARG A 76 6.64 3.34 3.20
CA ARG A 76 6.16 4.02 2.00
C ARG A 76 6.68 3.29 0.76
N TYR A 77 5.79 3.09 -0.20
CA TYR A 77 6.10 2.44 -1.46
C TYR A 77 5.55 3.21 -2.64
N GLN A 78 6.17 3.00 -3.80
CA GLN A 78 5.66 3.41 -5.09
C GLN A 78 5.50 2.19 -5.99
N LYS A 79 4.42 2.18 -6.78
CA LYS A 79 4.19 1.14 -7.78
C LYS A 79 3.44 1.73 -8.97
N SER A 80 3.65 1.14 -10.14
CA SER A 80 2.90 1.49 -11.35
C SER A 80 2.07 0.30 -11.84
N PHE A 81 0.90 0.61 -12.37
CA PHE A 81 -0.09 -0.33 -12.87
C PHE A 81 -0.50 0.07 -14.28
N LEU A 82 -0.60 -0.92 -15.16
CA LEU A 82 -1.25 -0.80 -16.45
C LEU A 82 -2.54 -1.60 -16.42
N LEU A 83 -3.67 -0.91 -16.57
CA LEU A 83 -5.00 -1.50 -16.61
C LEU A 83 -5.59 -1.35 -18.02
N SER A 84 -6.46 -2.28 -18.41
CA SER A 84 -7.35 -2.06 -19.55
C SER A 84 -8.37 -0.96 -19.24
N GLU A 85 -9.04 -0.44 -20.25
CA GLU A 85 -10.20 0.46 -20.10
C GLU A 85 -11.33 -0.09 -19.22
N THR A 86 -11.39 -1.42 -19.04
CA THR A 86 -12.35 -2.13 -18.18
C THR A 86 -11.83 -2.40 -16.77
N GLY A 87 -10.59 -1.99 -16.45
CA GLY A 87 -10.00 -2.14 -15.12
C GLY A 87 -9.30 -3.48 -14.87
N LYS A 88 -9.12 -4.30 -15.91
CA LYS A 88 -8.35 -5.53 -15.81
C LYS A 88 -6.86 -5.18 -15.72
N LEU A 89 -6.16 -5.72 -14.73
CA LEU A 89 -4.70 -5.60 -14.64
C LEU A 89 -4.04 -6.28 -15.86
N LEU A 90 -3.25 -5.51 -16.61
CA LEU A 90 -2.45 -5.97 -17.74
C LEU A 90 -1.00 -6.20 -17.32
N SER A 91 -0.43 -5.27 -16.57
CA SER A 91 0.91 -5.39 -15.98
C SER A 91 1.09 -4.46 -14.79
N GLU A 92 2.12 -4.72 -14.00
CA GLU A 92 2.54 -3.89 -12.87
C GLU A 92 4.06 -3.92 -12.72
N THR A 93 4.62 -2.92 -12.05
CA THR A 93 6.04 -2.92 -11.66
C THR A 93 6.24 -3.55 -10.30
N ASP A 94 7.47 -3.95 -9.97
CA ASP A 94 7.81 -4.20 -8.57
C ASP A 94 7.61 -2.93 -7.73
N LYS A 95 7.33 -3.11 -6.44
CA LYS A 95 7.21 -1.98 -5.51
C LYS A 95 8.60 -1.40 -5.22
N GLN A 96 8.71 -0.09 -5.29
CA GLN A 96 9.90 0.64 -4.90
C GLN A 96 9.74 1.18 -3.49
N TYR A 97 10.70 0.90 -2.61
CA TYR A 97 10.71 1.47 -1.26
C TYR A 97 11.09 2.94 -1.27
N LEU A 98 10.30 3.78 -0.60
CA LEU A 98 10.50 5.22 -0.49
C LEU A 98 10.92 5.66 0.92
N GLY A 99 11.07 4.72 1.86
CA GLY A 99 11.39 4.99 3.27
C GLY A 99 10.21 4.79 4.22
N GLY A 100 10.48 4.84 5.52
CA GLY A 100 9.48 4.60 6.56
C GLY A 100 9.91 5.14 7.91
N ASN A 101 8.96 5.32 8.83
CA ASN A 101 9.29 5.75 10.20
C ASN A 101 9.97 4.63 11.01
N ALA A 102 9.82 3.37 10.57
CA ALA A 102 10.47 2.21 11.16
C ALA A 102 11.96 2.10 10.82
N ASP A 103 12.46 2.85 9.84
CA ASP A 103 13.88 2.86 9.48
C ASP A 103 14.76 3.49 10.57
N ASN A 104 14.18 4.34 11.43
CA ASN A 104 14.90 5.03 12.49
C ASN A 104 15.17 4.16 13.72
N GLU A 105 14.61 2.95 13.82
CA GLU A 105 14.72 2.11 15.03
C GLU A 105 15.97 1.22 15.05
N PHE A 106 16.69 1.06 13.93
CA PHE A 106 17.86 0.15 13.85
C PHE A 106 19.21 0.79 14.20
N ASN A 107 19.26 2.06 14.59
CA ASN A 107 20.52 2.77 14.91
C ASN A 107 20.77 2.99 16.42
N LEU A 108 20.14 2.21 17.30
CA LEU A 108 20.28 2.34 18.77
C LEU A 108 20.77 1.06 19.47
N LEU A 109 21.66 0.29 18.85
CA LEU A 109 22.43 -0.78 19.52
C LEU A 109 23.93 -0.65 19.25
#